data_AF-A0A7V6SGF9-F1
#
_entry.id   AF-A0A7V6SGF9-F1
#
_cell.length_a   1.000
_cell.length_b   1.000
_cell.length_c   1.000
_cell.angle_alpha   90.00
_cell.angle_beta   90.00
_cell.angle_gamma   90.00
#
_symmetry.space_group_name_H-M   'P 1'
#
loop_
_entity.id
_entity.type
_entity.pdbx_description
1 polymer ?
#
loop_
_entity_poly.entity_id
_entity_poly.type
_entity_poly.pdbx_seq_one_letter_code
_entity_poly.pdbx_strand_id
1 'polypeptide(L)'
;MFSMSDGRPAPANPDSIVQGETYRFTVLTSRLIRMEYSPTGNFVDQRTQLVTSRDFPAPDFTTRTLADGTLEITTHHLRLRYSPTTPEPTAPFTPGNLSVAMLRGATDNHYSTWRFATDIPQHLPWHGNFGGTARTLDDVDGTAPLGPGLFATYGFSVLDDSTSPLLSDDGWVTPRPGVTYRPTSAADATNIHEPPALDHESHDLYLFGYGQDFRAGLTDYHRLTGPSPLLPRYALGNWWSRYWPYSEESYLELLDRFEADGLPFSVAVLDMDWHIVDVEPEIGTGWTGYTWNPDLFPNPRRFLTELHKRGLAVTLNVHPADGVRRHEEYYPQMARALGRDPEEGHPIEFDVTDREFVDAYLTYLHHPREEEGTDFWWVDWQSGATSALPGVDPLWMLNHIHFTDSARPRPATPTSPNPAPATTSEPT
;
A
#
# COMPACT_ATOMS: atom_id res chain seq x y z
N MET A 1 -3.80 1.69 -22.08
CA MET A 1 -2.65 1.64 -21.18
C MET A 1 -2.96 2.32 -19.88
N PHE A 2 -3.15 1.47 -18.88
CA PHE A 2 -3.34 1.78 -17.49
C PHE A 2 -2.11 2.50 -16.93
N SER A 3 -2.35 3.38 -15.97
CA SER A 3 -1.31 4.19 -15.34
C SER A 3 -1.57 4.22 -13.84
N MET A 4 -0.52 3.97 -13.06
CA MET A 4 -0.56 3.94 -11.60
C MET A 4 -0.32 5.32 -10.97
N SER A 5 0.10 6.32 -11.74
CA SER A 5 0.42 7.64 -11.21
C SER A 5 0.09 8.70 -12.24
N ASP A 6 -0.22 9.91 -11.77
CA ASP A 6 -0.45 11.07 -12.65
C ASP A 6 0.84 11.63 -13.27
N GLY A 7 1.97 10.92 -13.13
CA GLY A 7 3.28 11.27 -13.67
C GLY A 7 3.93 12.50 -13.04
N ARG A 8 3.30 13.12 -12.03
CA ARG A 8 3.81 14.34 -11.42
C ARG A 8 5.01 14.03 -10.53
N PRO A 9 6.04 14.90 -10.54
CA PRO A 9 7.16 14.76 -9.62
C PRO A 9 6.71 15.03 -8.17
N ALA A 10 7.57 14.68 -7.21
CA ALA A 10 7.40 15.01 -5.80
C ALA A 10 8.54 15.93 -5.33
N PRO A 11 8.69 17.14 -5.92
CA PRO A 11 9.81 18.01 -5.61
C PRO A 11 9.63 18.61 -4.20
N ALA A 12 10.75 18.79 -3.52
CA ALA A 12 10.80 19.63 -2.33
C ALA A 12 10.93 21.10 -2.72
N ASN A 13 10.51 21.99 -1.82
CA ASN A 13 10.77 23.42 -1.98
C ASN A 13 12.28 23.69 -1.97
N PRO A 14 12.86 24.32 -3.00
CA PRO A 14 14.30 24.59 -3.07
C PRO A 14 14.87 25.38 -1.89
N ASP A 15 14.08 26.29 -1.30
CA ASP A 15 14.49 27.09 -0.15
C ASP A 15 14.60 26.26 1.15
N SER A 16 14.14 25.00 1.11
CA SER A 16 14.21 24.05 2.23
C SER A 16 15.40 23.10 2.15
N ILE A 17 16.22 23.21 1.09
CA ILE A 17 17.28 22.25 0.79
C ILE A 17 18.64 22.78 1.24
N VAL A 18 19.38 21.93 1.95
CA VAL A 18 20.78 22.13 2.32
C VAL A 18 21.57 20.93 1.79
N GLN A 19 22.45 21.17 0.82
CA GLN A 19 23.08 20.10 0.04
C GLN A 19 24.60 20.29 -0.05
N GLY A 20 25.32 19.18 0.05
CA GLY A 20 26.72 19.04 -0.33
C GLY A 20 26.89 18.08 -1.52
N GLU A 21 28.10 17.55 -1.70
CA GLU A 21 28.37 16.64 -2.83
C GLU A 21 27.67 15.29 -2.70
N THR A 22 27.65 14.71 -1.50
CA THR A 22 27.11 13.36 -1.24
C THR A 22 25.96 13.31 -0.24
N TYR A 23 25.56 14.46 0.31
CA TYR A 23 24.44 14.55 1.23
C TYR A 23 23.45 15.63 0.81
N ARG A 24 22.17 15.41 1.13
CA ARG A 24 21.11 16.39 0.98
C ARG A 24 20.17 16.32 2.18
N PHE A 25 19.96 17.46 2.83
CA PHE A 25 18.98 17.61 3.88
C PHE A 25 17.84 18.50 3.39
N THR A 26 16.61 18.05 3.55
CA THR A 26 15.42 18.84 3.23
C THR A 26 14.60 19.06 4.49
N VAL A 27 14.47 20.32 4.91
CA VAL A 27 13.66 20.69 6.08
C VAL A 27 12.21 20.86 5.63
N LEU A 28 11.39 19.81 5.80
CA LEU A 28 10.00 19.81 5.32
C LEU A 28 9.06 20.56 6.27
N THR A 29 9.28 20.39 7.57
CA THR A 29 8.65 21.22 8.61
C THR A 29 9.64 21.45 9.74
N SER A 30 9.26 22.25 10.73
CA SER A 30 10.09 22.39 11.94
C SER A 30 10.29 21.07 12.70
N ARG A 31 9.52 20.01 12.42
CA ARG A 31 9.55 18.69 13.10
C ARG A 31 9.86 17.52 12.16
N LEU A 32 10.08 17.78 10.87
CA LEU A 32 10.30 16.76 9.86
C LEU A 32 11.46 17.15 8.97
N ILE A 33 12.51 16.33 8.98
CA ILE A 33 13.70 16.54 8.14
C ILE A 33 13.94 15.26 7.35
N ARG A 34 14.02 15.40 6.03
CA ARG A 34 14.51 14.36 5.13
C ARG A 34 16.04 14.43 5.10
N MET A 35 16.70 13.28 5.17
CA MET A 35 18.14 13.12 5.22
C MET A 35 18.56 12.10 4.18
N GLU A 36 19.28 12.57 3.17
CA GLU A 36 19.73 11.76 2.05
C GLU A 36 21.25 11.67 2.01
N TYR A 37 21.75 10.49 1.68
CA TYR A 37 23.14 10.26 1.34
C TYR A 37 23.22 9.48 0.03
N SER A 38 24.13 9.88 -0.86
CA SER A 38 24.43 9.19 -2.11
C SER A 38 25.93 9.27 -2.39
N PRO A 39 26.63 8.14 -2.56
CA PRO A 39 28.06 8.15 -2.87
C PRO A 39 28.38 8.82 -4.22
N THR A 40 27.39 8.92 -5.11
CA THR A 40 27.51 9.54 -6.43
C THR A 40 26.95 10.96 -6.50
N GLY A 41 26.36 11.47 -5.42
CA GLY A 41 25.65 12.76 -5.40
C GLY A 41 24.34 12.79 -6.19
N ASN A 42 23.87 11.62 -6.67
CA ASN A 42 22.57 11.48 -7.31
C ASN A 42 21.49 11.25 -6.26
N PHE A 43 20.55 12.17 -6.15
CA PHE A 43 19.45 12.11 -5.19
C PHE A 43 18.11 11.84 -5.89
N VAL A 44 17.11 11.36 -5.12
CA VAL A 44 15.80 10.97 -5.67
C VAL A 44 14.78 12.09 -5.40
N ASP A 45 14.23 12.66 -6.48
CA ASP A 45 13.14 13.65 -6.43
C ASP A 45 11.81 13.11 -6.98
N GLN A 46 11.87 11.94 -7.63
CA GLN A 46 10.70 11.21 -8.07
C GLN A 46 9.84 10.77 -6.88
N ARG A 47 8.59 10.45 -7.18
CA ARG A 47 7.71 9.73 -6.26
C ARG A 47 8.27 8.34 -6.02
N THR A 48 8.12 7.85 -4.80
CA THR A 48 8.33 6.44 -4.49
C THR A 48 6.99 5.80 -4.18
N GLN A 49 7.00 4.47 -4.08
CA GLN A 49 5.86 3.69 -3.58
C GLN A 49 5.34 4.21 -2.22
N LEU A 50 6.22 4.75 -1.39
CA LEU A 50 5.92 5.24 -0.04
C LEU A 50 5.68 6.75 0.00
N VAL A 51 6.56 7.55 -0.60
CA VAL A 51 6.54 9.02 -0.54
C VAL A 51 6.12 9.60 -1.89
N THR A 52 4.88 10.08 -1.95
CA THR A 52 4.22 10.57 -3.15
C THR A 52 4.26 12.10 -3.29
N SER A 53 4.62 12.84 -2.24
CA SER A 53 4.79 14.29 -2.31
C SER A 53 5.81 14.81 -1.30
N ARG A 54 6.61 15.80 -1.71
CA ARG A 54 7.50 16.58 -0.83
C ARG A 54 7.22 18.08 -0.94
N ASP A 55 6.06 18.43 -1.50
CA ASP A 55 5.61 19.80 -1.66
C ASP A 55 5.13 20.36 -0.31
N PHE A 56 6.07 20.92 0.45
CA PHE A 56 5.87 21.62 1.72
C PHE A 56 6.25 23.10 1.57
N PRO A 57 5.57 24.05 2.25
CA PRO A 57 6.03 25.42 2.31
C PRO A 57 7.36 25.45 3.05
N ALA A 58 8.29 26.30 2.62
CA ALA A 58 9.58 26.41 3.28
C ALA A 58 9.39 26.83 4.76
N PRO A 59 9.85 26.02 5.73
CA PRO A 59 9.77 26.39 7.13
C PRO A 59 10.91 27.35 7.51
N ASP A 60 10.78 28.02 8.66
CA ASP A 60 11.89 28.77 9.23
C ASP A 60 12.95 27.82 9.79
N PHE A 61 14.20 27.96 9.34
CA PHE A 61 15.38 27.31 9.90
C PHE A 61 16.63 28.15 9.66
N THR A 62 17.70 27.85 10.40
CA THR A 62 19.01 28.46 10.22
C THR A 62 20.06 27.40 9.97
N THR A 63 21.04 27.72 9.13
CA THR A 63 22.22 26.88 8.90
C THR A 63 23.47 27.57 9.43
N ARG A 64 24.41 26.79 9.97
CA ARG A 64 25.75 27.27 10.28
C ARG A 64 26.77 26.15 10.15
N THR A 65 27.97 26.50 9.73
CA THR A 65 29.14 25.63 9.80
C THR A 65 29.91 25.96 11.07
N LEU A 66 30.15 24.95 11.91
CA LEU A 66 30.93 25.09 13.14
C LEU A 66 32.44 25.14 12.82
N ALA A 67 33.25 25.52 13.80
CA ALA A 67 34.70 25.66 13.63
C ALA A 67 35.40 24.35 13.23
N ASP A 68 34.80 23.20 13.56
CA ASP A 68 35.29 21.86 13.20
C ASP A 68 34.77 21.35 11.84
N GLY A 69 34.05 22.19 11.08
CA GLY A 69 33.47 21.83 9.79
C GLY A 69 32.09 21.16 9.87
N THR A 70 31.55 20.93 11.07
CA THR A 70 30.21 20.36 11.24
C THR A 70 29.14 21.31 10.70
N LEU A 71 28.28 20.79 9.83
CA LEU A 71 27.03 21.44 9.43
C LEU A 71 26.00 21.29 10.55
N GLU A 72 25.41 22.41 10.97
CA GLU A 72 24.27 22.43 11.89
C GLU A 72 23.07 23.11 11.22
N ILE A 73 21.93 22.41 11.22
CA ILE A 73 20.62 22.92 10.78
C ILE A 73 19.73 22.99 12.01
N THR A 74 19.20 24.17 12.32
CA THR A 74 18.34 24.39 13.49
C THR A 74 16.98 24.91 13.05
N THR A 75 15.92 24.17 13.40
CA THR A 75 14.53 24.59 13.29
C THR A 75 14.00 25.00 14.68
N HIS A 76 12.73 25.35 14.78
CA HIS A 76 12.09 25.57 16.09
C HIS A 76 12.08 24.34 17.02
N HIS A 77 12.05 23.11 16.48
CA HIS A 77 11.92 21.87 17.28
C HIS A 77 13.12 20.95 17.17
N LEU A 78 13.92 21.05 16.11
CA LEU A 78 14.98 20.10 15.80
C LEU A 78 16.31 20.79 15.58
N ARG A 79 17.38 20.09 15.95
CA ARG A 79 18.74 20.44 15.57
C ARG A 79 19.44 19.23 14.96
N LEU A 80 19.66 19.29 13.65
CA LEU A 80 20.46 18.33 12.92
C LEU A 80 21.94 18.75 12.97
N ARG A 81 22.82 17.80 13.24
CA ARG A 81 24.27 17.95 13.09
C ARG A 81 24.80 16.86 12.15
N TYR A 82 25.56 17.31 11.16
CA TYR A 82 26.26 16.45 10.23
C TYR A 82 27.72 16.88 10.11
N SER A 83 28.64 15.99 10.44
CA SER A 83 30.08 16.22 10.30
C SER A 83 30.58 15.40 9.11
N PRO A 84 30.80 15.99 7.92
CA PRO A 84 31.41 15.25 6.83
C PRO A 84 32.76 14.71 7.31
N THR A 85 32.91 13.39 7.29
CA THR A 85 34.02 12.68 7.92
C THR A 85 35.34 13.04 7.23
N THR A 86 36.18 13.90 7.82
CA THR A 86 37.53 14.14 7.29
C THR A 86 38.44 12.95 7.59
N PRO A 87 39.24 12.42 6.65
CA PRO A 87 39.67 13.04 5.39
C PRO A 87 38.81 12.74 4.15
N GLU A 88 37.73 11.95 4.27
CA GLU A 88 36.87 11.55 3.13
C GLU A 88 35.50 12.25 3.20
N PRO A 89 35.36 13.46 2.61
CA PRO A 89 34.12 14.25 2.67
C PRO A 89 32.90 13.55 2.05
N THR A 90 33.13 12.43 1.36
CA THR A 90 32.13 11.59 0.73
C THR A 90 31.69 10.40 1.58
N ALA A 91 32.17 10.24 2.83
CA ALA A 91 31.86 9.06 3.63
C ALA A 91 30.38 8.99 4.07
N PRO A 92 29.82 7.77 4.23
CA PRO A 92 28.42 7.53 4.54
C PRO A 92 28.01 8.03 5.93
N PHE A 93 26.71 8.02 6.18
CA PHE A 93 26.19 8.27 7.52
C PHE A 93 26.71 7.22 8.51
N THR A 94 27.04 7.67 9.71
CA THR A 94 27.49 6.86 10.83
C THR A 94 26.85 7.40 12.12
N PRO A 95 26.76 6.58 13.19
CA PRO A 95 26.31 7.04 14.50
C PRO A 95 27.10 8.25 15.04
N GLY A 96 28.37 8.40 14.62
CA GLY A 96 29.26 9.46 15.05
C GLY A 96 29.16 10.76 14.25
N ASN A 97 28.62 10.72 13.03
CA ASN A 97 28.63 11.88 12.13
C ASN A 97 27.25 12.46 11.81
N LEU A 98 26.15 11.73 12.05
CA LEU A 98 24.79 12.23 11.83
C LEU A 98 23.93 12.07 13.09
N SER A 99 23.35 13.17 13.54
CA SER A 99 22.41 13.17 14.66
C SER A 99 21.35 14.26 14.55
N VAL A 100 20.19 14.01 15.16
CA VAL A 100 19.13 15.01 15.28
C VAL A 100 18.64 15.07 16.72
N ALA A 101 18.78 16.23 17.34
CA ALA A 101 18.33 16.49 18.71
C ALA A 101 16.97 17.17 18.73
N MET A 102 16.08 16.69 19.60
CA MET A 102 14.83 17.36 19.94
C MET A 102 15.15 18.57 20.82
N LEU A 103 14.93 19.78 20.30
CA LEU A 103 15.04 21.03 21.06
C LEU A 103 13.81 21.29 21.94
N ARG A 104 12.66 20.74 21.52
CA ARG A 104 11.37 20.85 22.18
C ARG A 104 10.57 19.57 21.97
N GLY A 105 9.69 19.25 22.91
CA GLY A 105 8.84 18.07 22.82
C GLY A 105 9.56 16.75 23.08
N ALA A 106 10.83 16.77 23.53
CA ALA A 106 11.48 15.60 24.08
C ALA A 106 10.72 15.17 25.34
N THR A 107 10.27 13.92 25.35
CA THR A 107 9.49 13.32 26.44
C THR A 107 10.33 12.40 27.32
N ASP A 108 11.58 12.17 26.95
CA ASP A 108 12.47 11.21 27.58
C ASP A 108 13.82 11.84 27.96
N ASN A 109 14.31 11.51 29.15
CA ASN A 109 15.58 12.02 29.66
C ASN A 109 16.80 11.27 29.09
N HIS A 110 16.62 10.00 28.68
CA HIS A 110 17.67 9.17 28.10
C HIS A 110 17.71 9.31 26.58
N TYR A 111 16.55 9.56 25.96
CA TYR A 111 16.38 9.59 24.50
C TYR A 111 15.83 10.94 24.02
N SER A 112 16.71 11.93 23.91
CA SER A 112 16.39 13.26 23.33
C SER A 112 17.08 13.52 21.99
N THR A 113 17.99 12.63 21.58
CA THR A 113 18.76 12.77 20.35
C THR A 113 18.80 11.45 19.61
N TRP A 114 18.32 11.46 18.37
CA TRP A 114 18.50 10.37 17.44
C TRP A 114 19.91 10.40 16.85
N ARG A 115 20.47 9.21 16.62
CA ARG A 115 21.73 8.99 15.90
C ARG A 115 21.51 7.95 14.84
N PHE A 116 22.11 8.16 13.68
CA PHE A 116 22.02 7.21 12.59
C PHE A 116 22.48 5.82 13.03
N ALA A 117 21.74 4.78 12.61
CA ALA A 117 22.02 3.38 12.89
C ALA A 117 22.33 3.05 14.37
N THR A 118 21.75 3.80 15.31
CA THR A 118 21.86 3.50 16.75
C THR A 118 20.60 2.83 17.23
N ASP A 119 20.76 1.71 17.93
CA ASP A 119 19.65 1.01 18.54
C ASP A 119 18.97 1.87 19.60
N ILE A 120 17.65 2.04 19.44
CA ILE A 120 16.76 2.69 20.41
C ILE A 120 15.66 1.71 20.80
N PRO A 121 15.12 1.80 22.03
CA PRO A 121 14.07 0.89 22.47
C PRO A 121 12.88 0.87 21.52
N GLN A 122 12.51 -0.32 21.04
CA GLN A 122 11.36 -0.51 20.15
C GLN A 122 10.11 -1.00 20.89
N HIS A 123 10.25 -1.58 22.08
CA HIS A 123 9.15 -2.27 22.75
C HIS A 123 8.80 -1.65 24.11
N LEU A 124 7.50 -1.45 24.31
CA LEU A 124 6.87 -1.08 25.58
C LEU A 124 7.17 -2.12 26.69
N PRO A 125 7.08 -1.77 28.00
CA PRO A 125 6.25 -0.70 28.58
C PRO A 125 6.95 0.61 28.93
N TRP A 126 8.27 0.63 29.08
CA TRP A 126 8.96 1.81 29.64
C TRP A 126 9.38 2.81 28.57
N HIS A 127 10.03 2.33 27.51
CA HIS A 127 10.48 3.13 26.38
C HIS A 127 10.25 2.31 25.11
N GLY A 128 9.50 2.82 24.13
CA GLY A 128 9.22 2.02 22.94
C GLY A 128 8.47 2.77 21.86
N ASN A 129 8.47 2.17 20.68
CA ASN A 129 7.58 2.55 19.59
C ASN A 129 6.14 2.08 19.92
N PHE A 130 5.13 2.82 19.49
CA PHE A 130 3.73 2.46 19.72
C PHE A 130 3.20 1.39 18.74
N GLY A 131 4.01 0.98 17.78
CA GLY A 131 3.64 -0.01 16.76
C GLY A 131 2.96 0.63 15.55
N GLY A 132 3.11 -0.03 14.41
CA GLY A 132 2.48 0.30 13.14
C GLY A 132 1.36 -0.67 12.81
N THR A 133 1.43 -1.26 11.61
CA THR A 133 0.42 -2.20 11.09
C THR A 133 0.99 -3.61 10.98
N ALA A 134 0.10 -4.60 10.90
CA ALA A 134 0.42 -5.94 10.44
C ALA A 134 -0.07 -6.12 9.00
N ARG A 135 0.68 -6.86 8.18
CA ARG A 135 0.34 -7.10 6.77
C ARG A 135 -0.87 -8.04 6.61
N THR A 136 -0.95 -9.06 7.45
CA THR A 136 -2.05 -10.03 7.50
C THR A 136 -2.27 -10.49 8.95
N LEU A 137 -3.47 -11.00 9.23
CA LEU A 137 -3.82 -11.66 10.48
C LEU A 137 -4.11 -13.15 10.28
N ASP A 138 -3.85 -13.69 9.09
CA ASP A 138 -3.96 -15.11 8.82
C ASP A 138 -3.05 -15.90 9.76
N ASP A 139 -3.56 -17.03 10.24
CA ASP A 139 -2.92 -17.91 11.24
C ASP A 139 -2.57 -17.24 12.59
N VAL A 140 -3.04 -16.02 12.86
CA VAL A 140 -2.86 -15.36 14.16
C VAL A 140 -3.89 -15.86 15.16
N ASP A 141 -3.41 -16.53 16.22
CA ASP A 141 -4.18 -16.81 17.43
C ASP A 141 -3.74 -15.88 18.56
N GLY A 142 -4.60 -14.94 18.94
CA GLY A 142 -4.35 -13.97 20.00
C GLY A 142 -3.67 -12.68 19.52
N THR A 143 -2.50 -12.35 20.08
CA THR A 143 -1.81 -11.08 19.82
C THR A 143 -0.87 -11.16 18.62
N ALA A 144 -0.97 -10.21 17.69
CA ALA A 144 -0.03 -10.06 16.58
C ALA A 144 1.11 -9.08 16.94
N PRO A 145 2.38 -9.40 16.66
CA PRO A 145 3.44 -8.42 16.73
C PRO A 145 3.28 -7.37 15.62
N LEU A 146 3.51 -6.10 15.96
CA LEU A 146 3.45 -4.98 15.03
C LEU A 146 4.86 -4.48 14.75
N GLY A 147 5.12 -4.12 13.50
CA GLY A 147 6.34 -3.40 13.13
C GLY A 147 6.40 -1.99 13.74
N PRO A 148 7.51 -1.25 13.59
CA PRO A 148 7.61 0.12 14.07
C PRO A 148 6.59 1.03 13.38
N GLY A 149 5.90 1.87 14.15
CA GLY A 149 5.05 2.95 13.66
C GLY A 149 5.77 4.30 13.68
N LEU A 150 5.01 5.36 13.40
CA LEU A 150 5.50 6.75 13.31
C LEU A 150 5.79 7.40 14.67
N PHE A 151 5.36 6.79 15.77
CA PHE A 151 5.39 7.43 17.08
C PHE A 151 5.98 6.50 18.14
N ALA A 152 6.69 7.12 19.08
CA ALA A 152 7.34 6.43 20.18
C ALA A 152 7.26 7.27 21.45
N THR A 153 7.45 6.64 22.60
CA THR A 153 7.42 7.28 23.91
C THR A 153 8.47 8.38 24.07
N TYR A 154 9.58 8.31 23.32
CA TYR A 154 10.67 9.30 23.31
C TYR A 154 10.48 10.42 22.27
N GLY A 155 9.38 10.41 21.52
CA GLY A 155 8.93 11.55 20.74
C GLY A 155 9.53 11.71 19.35
N PHE A 156 10.33 10.76 18.88
CA PHE A 156 10.77 10.72 17.49
C PHE A 156 10.70 9.32 16.88
N SER A 157 10.71 9.25 15.56
CA SER A 157 10.87 8.01 14.79
C SER A 157 11.57 8.33 13.46
N VAL A 158 12.00 7.30 12.74
CA VAL A 158 12.56 7.43 11.40
C VAL A 158 11.78 6.53 10.46
N LEU A 159 11.32 7.10 9.35
CA LEU A 159 10.78 6.39 8.22
C LEU A 159 11.90 6.24 7.17
N ASP A 160 12.15 5.02 6.73
CA ASP A 160 13.19 4.71 5.74
C ASP A 160 12.55 4.46 4.36
N ASP A 161 12.89 5.30 3.38
CA ASP A 161 12.43 5.23 2.00
C ASP A 161 13.58 4.83 1.04
N SER A 162 14.70 4.33 1.58
CA SER A 162 15.95 4.06 0.83
C SER A 162 15.80 2.97 -0.23
N THR A 163 14.79 2.12 -0.11
CA THR A 163 14.63 0.92 -0.96
C THR A 163 13.34 0.90 -1.78
N SER A 164 12.40 1.81 -1.49
CA SER A 164 11.11 1.87 -2.15
C SER A 164 11.29 2.07 -3.66
N PRO A 165 10.64 1.24 -4.50
CA PRO A 165 10.56 1.47 -5.94
C PRO A 165 10.06 2.87 -6.28
N LEU A 166 10.47 3.38 -7.43
CA LEU A 166 10.05 4.68 -7.92
C LEU A 166 8.75 4.55 -8.70
N LEU A 167 7.86 5.54 -8.55
CA LEU A 167 6.73 5.75 -9.45
C LEU A 167 7.19 6.74 -10.52
N SER A 168 7.45 6.23 -11.73
CA SER A 168 7.98 7.01 -12.84
C SER A 168 6.96 7.99 -13.42
N ASP A 169 7.46 8.94 -14.20
CA ASP A 169 6.68 9.98 -14.89
C ASP A 169 5.71 9.42 -15.94
N ASP A 170 6.05 8.27 -16.52
CA ASP A 170 5.14 7.50 -17.38
C ASP A 170 4.03 6.76 -16.60
N GLY A 171 4.02 6.87 -15.28
CA GLY A 171 3.04 6.27 -14.39
C GLY A 171 3.18 4.76 -14.21
N TRP A 172 4.39 4.22 -14.36
CA TRP A 172 4.72 2.85 -13.95
C TRP A 172 5.58 2.80 -12.69
N VAL A 173 5.86 1.59 -12.22
CA VAL A 173 6.84 1.34 -11.16
C VAL A 173 8.17 0.98 -11.81
N THR A 174 9.27 1.48 -11.23
CA THR A 174 10.63 1.13 -11.63
C THR A 174 11.49 0.85 -10.39
N PRO A 175 12.43 -0.11 -10.46
CA PRO A 175 13.36 -0.35 -9.37
C PRO A 175 14.15 0.91 -9.02
N ARG A 176 14.43 1.12 -7.72
CA ARG A 176 15.20 2.28 -7.29
C ARG A 176 16.68 2.12 -7.71
N PRO A 177 17.30 3.12 -8.34
CA PRO A 177 18.71 3.07 -8.70
C PRO A 177 19.61 2.86 -7.46
N GLY A 178 20.64 2.02 -7.58
CA GLY A 178 21.61 1.78 -6.51
C GLY A 178 21.16 0.84 -5.39
N VAL A 179 19.98 0.22 -5.52
CA VAL A 179 19.49 -0.81 -4.61
C VAL A 179 19.73 -2.19 -5.24
N THR A 180 20.40 -3.07 -4.50
CA THR A 180 20.54 -4.47 -4.88
C THR A 180 19.45 -5.28 -4.19
N TYR A 181 18.47 -5.69 -4.98
CA TYR A 181 17.36 -6.50 -4.52
C TYR A 181 17.79 -7.96 -4.42
N ARG A 182 17.66 -8.56 -3.23
CA ARG A 182 17.88 -9.99 -3.05
C ARG A 182 16.59 -10.76 -3.35
N PRO A 183 16.67 -11.97 -3.93
CA PRO A 183 15.49 -12.82 -4.08
C PRO A 183 14.86 -13.07 -2.72
N THR A 184 13.55 -12.80 -2.59
CA THR A 184 12.76 -13.10 -1.39
C THR A 184 12.78 -14.62 -1.18
N SER A 185 13.24 -15.11 -0.03
CA SER A 185 13.12 -16.53 0.29
C SER A 185 11.66 -16.89 0.56
N ALA A 186 11.31 -18.18 0.52
CA ALA A 186 9.96 -18.63 0.93
C ALA A 186 9.64 -18.26 2.40
N ALA A 187 10.67 -18.10 3.25
CA ALA A 187 10.52 -17.60 4.61
C ALA A 187 10.33 -16.08 4.66
N ASP A 188 10.95 -15.31 3.77
CA ASP A 188 10.70 -13.86 3.65
C ASP A 188 9.32 -13.59 3.04
N ALA A 189 8.81 -14.52 2.22
CA ALA A 189 7.47 -14.46 1.68
C ALA A 189 6.37 -14.69 2.73
N THR A 190 6.71 -15.40 3.81
CA THR A 190 5.83 -15.62 4.96
C THR A 190 6.20 -14.77 6.17
N ASN A 191 7.37 -14.10 6.18
CA ASN A 191 7.77 -13.16 7.20
C ASN A 191 7.10 -11.80 6.94
N ILE A 192 5.81 -11.78 7.26
CA ILE A 192 4.86 -10.68 7.10
C ILE A 192 5.20 -9.40 7.91
N HIS A 193 6.34 -9.39 8.63
CA HIS A 193 6.72 -8.35 9.57
C HIS A 193 7.86 -7.45 9.09
N GLU A 194 8.76 -7.93 8.22
CA GLU A 194 9.90 -7.14 7.75
C GLU A 194 10.22 -7.46 6.28
N PRO A 195 10.26 -6.47 5.36
CA PRO A 195 10.80 -6.71 4.03
C PRO A 195 12.26 -7.15 4.14
N PRO A 196 12.76 -7.98 3.20
CA PRO A 196 14.14 -8.46 3.26
C PRO A 196 15.11 -7.28 3.34
N ALA A 197 16.15 -7.41 4.16
CA ALA A 197 17.22 -6.42 4.21
C ALA A 197 17.86 -6.32 2.81
N LEU A 198 17.74 -5.15 2.18
CA LEU A 198 18.30 -4.88 0.86
C LEU A 198 19.63 -4.19 1.02
N ASP A 199 20.61 -4.59 0.21
CA ASP A 199 21.92 -3.93 0.19
C ASP A 199 21.79 -2.64 -0.63
N HIS A 200 22.00 -1.49 0.01
CA HIS A 200 22.03 -0.19 -0.64
C HIS A 200 23.10 0.70 -0.02
N GLU A 201 23.81 1.45 -0.85
CA GLU A 201 24.85 2.39 -0.39
C GLU A 201 24.31 3.81 -0.17
N SER A 202 23.11 4.10 -0.68
CA SER A 202 22.43 5.39 -0.53
C SER A 202 21.39 5.33 0.59
N HIS A 203 21.13 6.44 1.26
CA HIS A 203 20.09 6.54 2.29
C HIS A 203 19.09 7.64 1.93
N ASP A 204 17.82 7.42 2.27
CA ASP A 204 16.71 8.36 2.09
C ASP A 204 15.75 8.24 3.30
N LEU A 205 16.06 9.00 4.34
CA LEU A 205 15.42 8.88 5.66
C LEU A 205 14.57 10.10 5.97
N TYR A 206 13.46 9.91 6.67
CA TYR A 206 12.61 10.98 7.19
C TYR A 206 12.54 10.87 8.70
N LEU A 207 13.12 11.83 9.39
CA LEU A 207 13.02 11.89 10.85
C LEU A 207 11.77 12.68 11.24
N PHE A 208 10.87 12.01 11.96
CA PHE A 208 9.66 12.56 12.54
C PHE A 208 9.92 12.89 14.01
N GLY A 209 10.05 14.16 14.36
CA GLY A 209 10.31 14.63 15.73
C GLY A 209 9.11 15.35 16.34
N TYR A 210 8.02 14.63 16.59
CA TYR A 210 6.74 15.22 16.97
C TYR A 210 6.46 15.29 18.47
N GLY A 211 7.29 14.66 19.31
CA GLY A 211 7.01 14.56 20.74
C GLY A 211 5.68 13.84 20.95
N GLN A 212 4.72 14.56 21.52
CA GLN A 212 3.35 14.08 21.75
C GLN A 212 2.32 14.67 20.77
N ASP A 213 2.76 15.48 19.79
CA ASP A 213 1.87 16.07 18.78
C ASP A 213 1.60 15.07 17.64
N PHE A 214 0.93 13.96 17.99
CA PHE A 214 0.64 12.87 17.06
C PHE A 214 -0.21 13.32 15.87
N ARG A 215 -1.10 14.30 16.09
CA ARG A 215 -1.97 14.81 15.02
C ARG A 215 -1.19 15.58 13.97
N ALA A 216 -0.25 16.43 14.36
CA ALA A 216 0.63 17.09 13.41
C ALA A 216 1.49 16.06 12.66
N GLY A 217 2.01 15.04 13.36
CA GLY A 217 2.79 13.96 12.73
C GLY A 217 2.01 13.19 11.68
N LEU A 218 0.76 12.82 11.97
CA LEU A 218 -0.11 12.14 10.99
C LEU A 218 -0.46 13.06 9.81
N THR A 219 -0.65 14.36 10.07
CA THR A 219 -0.94 15.33 9.00
C THR A 219 0.23 15.43 8.02
N ASP A 220 1.46 15.56 8.53
CA ASP A 220 2.65 15.64 7.70
C ASP A 220 2.98 14.29 7.04
N TYR A 221 2.70 13.17 7.70
CA TYR A 221 2.78 11.84 7.09
C TYR A 221 1.83 11.71 5.89
N HIS A 222 0.55 12.07 6.04
CA HIS A 222 -0.40 12.03 4.91
C HIS A 222 -0.06 13.03 3.81
N ARG A 223 0.61 14.14 4.15
CA ARG A 223 1.14 15.05 3.14
C ARG A 223 2.30 14.44 2.34
N LEU A 224 3.12 13.60 2.98
CA LEU A 224 4.19 12.84 2.33
C LEU A 224 3.66 11.68 1.48
N THR A 225 2.77 10.88 2.04
CA THR A 225 2.39 9.57 1.49
C THR A 225 1.07 9.58 0.73
N GLY A 226 0.26 10.61 0.92
CA GLY A 226 -1.09 10.73 0.38
C GLY A 226 -2.17 10.54 1.46
N PRO A 227 -3.35 11.16 1.28
CA PRO A 227 -4.46 10.97 2.20
C PRO A 227 -5.04 9.56 2.06
N SER A 228 -5.61 9.03 3.15
CA SER A 228 -6.49 7.87 3.05
C SER A 228 -7.74 8.24 2.23
N PRO A 229 -8.08 7.49 1.18
CA PRO A 229 -9.25 7.79 0.35
C PRO A 229 -10.54 7.62 1.16
N LEU A 230 -11.57 8.38 0.78
CA LEU A 230 -12.89 8.23 1.39
C LEU A 230 -13.50 6.90 0.96
N LEU A 231 -13.84 6.06 1.94
CA LEU A 231 -14.51 4.79 1.68
C LEU A 231 -15.97 5.03 1.25
N PRO A 232 -16.51 4.21 0.33
CA PRO A 232 -17.93 4.25 0.03
C PRO A 232 -18.73 3.87 1.28
N ARG A 233 -19.89 4.51 1.48
CA ARG A 233 -20.68 4.37 2.71
C ARG A 233 -21.05 2.90 3.03
N TYR A 234 -21.31 2.08 2.01
CA TYR A 234 -21.66 0.66 2.21
C TYR A 234 -20.54 -0.13 2.88
N ALA A 235 -19.27 0.28 2.73
CA ALA A 235 -18.13 -0.42 3.33
C ALA A 235 -18.11 -0.30 4.87
N LEU A 236 -18.81 0.68 5.43
CA LEU A 236 -18.91 0.92 6.87
C LEU A 236 -20.10 0.20 7.54
N GLY A 237 -20.90 -0.55 6.78
CA GLY A 237 -21.99 -1.39 7.31
C GLY A 237 -21.53 -2.81 7.64
N ASN A 238 -22.47 -3.74 7.81
CA ASN A 238 -22.17 -5.14 8.09
C ASN A 238 -21.91 -5.92 6.79
N TRP A 239 -20.90 -6.79 6.83
CA TRP A 239 -20.51 -7.64 5.70
C TRP A 239 -20.87 -9.08 6.05
N TRP A 240 -21.49 -9.79 5.11
CA TRP A 240 -21.63 -11.24 5.22
C TRP A 240 -20.56 -11.92 4.37
N SER A 241 -19.66 -12.65 5.02
CA SER A 241 -18.60 -13.43 4.39
C SER A 241 -18.44 -14.79 5.07
N ARG A 242 -18.17 -15.81 4.26
CA ARG A 242 -17.83 -17.16 4.69
C ARG A 242 -17.18 -17.89 3.53
N TYR A 243 -16.06 -18.57 3.79
CA TYR A 243 -15.52 -19.55 2.85
C TYR A 243 -16.48 -20.74 2.74
N TRP A 244 -17.31 -20.72 1.70
CA TRP A 244 -18.41 -21.67 1.49
C TRP A 244 -18.88 -21.68 0.03
N PRO A 245 -19.19 -22.87 -0.55
CA PRO A 245 -19.69 -23.01 -1.91
C PRO A 245 -21.16 -22.62 -2.01
N TYR A 246 -21.44 -21.33 -1.91
CA TYR A 246 -22.79 -20.82 -2.10
C TYR A 246 -23.25 -20.98 -3.55
N SER A 247 -24.45 -21.54 -3.74
CA SER A 247 -25.21 -21.34 -4.97
C SER A 247 -26.06 -20.06 -4.88
N GLU A 248 -26.50 -19.54 -6.03
CA GLU A 248 -27.46 -18.44 -6.09
C GLU A 248 -28.68 -18.69 -5.19
N GLU A 249 -29.27 -19.89 -5.26
CA GLU A 249 -30.42 -20.28 -4.45
C GLU A 249 -30.11 -20.19 -2.95
N SER A 250 -29.04 -20.88 -2.51
CA SER A 250 -28.68 -20.93 -1.09
C SER A 250 -28.30 -19.56 -0.51
N TYR A 251 -27.69 -18.68 -1.32
CA TYR A 251 -27.31 -17.34 -0.89
C TYR A 251 -28.54 -16.44 -0.76
N LEU A 252 -29.46 -16.47 -1.73
CA LEU A 252 -30.69 -15.67 -1.68
C LEU A 252 -31.61 -16.12 -0.53
N GLU A 253 -31.74 -17.43 -0.28
CA GLU A 253 -32.48 -17.95 0.88
C GLU A 253 -31.88 -17.49 2.21
N LEU A 254 -30.54 -17.44 2.29
CA LEU A 254 -29.84 -16.93 3.47
C LEU A 254 -30.13 -15.44 3.71
N LEU A 255 -30.14 -14.64 2.63
CA LEU A 255 -30.48 -13.23 2.73
C LEU A 255 -31.95 -13.01 3.13
N ASP A 256 -32.88 -13.83 2.65
CA ASP A 256 -34.29 -13.81 3.09
C ASP A 256 -34.40 -14.09 4.59
N ARG A 257 -33.58 -15.04 5.08
CA ARG A 257 -33.51 -15.33 6.51
C ARG A 257 -32.94 -14.16 7.31
N PHE A 258 -31.87 -13.52 6.84
CA PHE A 258 -31.33 -12.33 7.51
C PHE A 258 -32.35 -11.21 7.59
N GLU A 259 -33.12 -10.98 6.52
CA GLU A 259 -34.21 -10.00 6.52
C GLU A 259 -35.31 -10.37 7.54
N ALA A 260 -35.75 -11.64 7.55
CA ALA A 260 -36.76 -12.13 8.49
C ALA A 260 -36.30 -12.03 9.96
N ASP A 261 -35.01 -12.24 10.22
CA ASP A 261 -34.38 -12.13 11.55
C ASP A 261 -34.02 -10.68 11.92
N GLY A 262 -34.23 -9.71 11.02
CA GLY A 262 -33.93 -8.28 11.25
C GLY A 262 -32.43 -7.96 11.32
N LEU A 263 -31.60 -8.72 10.60
CA LEU A 263 -30.14 -8.59 10.55
C LEU A 263 -29.73 -7.80 9.28
N PRO A 264 -29.34 -6.53 9.39
CA PRO A 264 -28.98 -5.72 8.23
C PRO A 264 -27.56 -6.02 7.76
N PHE A 265 -27.38 -6.09 6.44
CA PHE A 265 -26.09 -6.14 5.77
C PHE A 265 -26.01 -5.08 4.68
N SER A 266 -24.80 -4.66 4.34
CA SER A 266 -24.52 -3.70 3.27
C SER A 266 -23.60 -4.27 2.19
N VAL A 267 -22.92 -5.39 2.47
CA VAL A 267 -22.03 -6.05 1.53
C VAL A 267 -22.27 -7.56 1.51
N ALA A 268 -22.48 -8.08 0.30
CA ALA A 268 -22.45 -9.50 -0.02
C ALA A 268 -21.04 -9.87 -0.49
N VAL A 269 -20.37 -10.76 0.26
CA VAL A 269 -19.06 -11.29 -0.11
C VAL A 269 -19.26 -12.70 -0.67
N LEU A 270 -18.68 -12.94 -1.84
CA LEU A 270 -18.61 -14.26 -2.46
C LEU A 270 -17.15 -14.71 -2.49
N ASP A 271 -16.90 -15.79 -1.76
CA ASP A 271 -15.60 -16.46 -1.70
C ASP A 271 -15.38 -17.34 -2.95
N MET A 272 -14.21 -17.96 -3.05
CA MET A 272 -13.68 -18.80 -4.14
C MET A 272 -14.68 -19.39 -5.13
N ASP A 273 -15.65 -20.15 -4.65
CA ASP A 273 -16.56 -20.96 -5.47
C ASP A 273 -17.51 -20.14 -6.39
N TRP A 274 -17.49 -18.80 -6.31
CA TRP A 274 -18.12 -17.99 -7.36
C TRP A 274 -17.53 -18.32 -8.74
N HIS A 275 -16.25 -18.69 -8.81
CA HIS A 275 -15.60 -19.17 -10.03
C HIS A 275 -15.43 -20.70 -10.06
N ILE A 276 -15.07 -21.24 -11.22
CA ILE A 276 -14.78 -22.67 -11.39
C ILE A 276 -13.53 -23.02 -10.56
N VAL A 277 -13.68 -23.94 -9.61
CA VAL A 277 -12.59 -24.44 -8.75
C VAL A 277 -12.22 -25.90 -9.02
N ASP A 278 -13.13 -26.68 -9.60
CA ASP A 278 -12.85 -28.06 -10.02
C ASP A 278 -12.34 -28.05 -11.47
N VAL A 279 -11.02 -28.10 -11.63
CA VAL A 279 -10.33 -28.10 -12.91
C VAL A 279 -9.44 -29.34 -13.04
N GLU A 280 -9.16 -29.75 -14.28
CA GLU A 280 -8.22 -30.84 -14.52
C GLU A 280 -6.85 -30.53 -13.85
N PRO A 281 -6.21 -31.49 -13.16
CA PRO A 281 -4.93 -31.25 -12.48
C PRO A 281 -3.82 -30.71 -13.39
N GLU A 282 -3.87 -31.00 -14.69
CA GLU A 282 -2.93 -30.48 -15.70
C GLU A 282 -3.17 -28.99 -16.05
N ILE A 283 -4.32 -28.43 -15.66
CA ILE A 283 -4.67 -27.01 -15.83
C ILE A 283 -4.21 -26.20 -14.61
N GLY A 284 -4.43 -26.73 -13.40
CA GLY A 284 -4.07 -26.05 -12.16
C GLY A 284 -4.78 -26.62 -10.94
N THR A 285 -4.76 -25.86 -9.85
CA THR A 285 -5.33 -26.23 -8.56
C THR A 285 -6.78 -25.79 -8.37
N GLY A 286 -7.28 -24.89 -9.24
CA GLY A 286 -8.55 -24.19 -9.05
C GLY A 286 -8.48 -23.03 -8.06
N TRP A 287 -7.29 -22.70 -7.53
CA TRP A 287 -7.12 -21.62 -6.57
C TRP A 287 -7.21 -20.22 -7.20
N THR A 288 -6.81 -20.08 -8.46
CA THR A 288 -7.01 -18.84 -9.23
C THR A 288 -8.12 -19.06 -10.24
N GLY A 289 -9.12 -18.18 -10.29
CA GLY A 289 -10.09 -18.20 -11.38
C GLY A 289 -10.90 -16.92 -11.59
N TYR A 290 -11.50 -16.82 -12.78
CA TYR A 290 -12.20 -15.62 -13.26
C TYR A 290 -13.53 -15.91 -13.97
N THR A 291 -13.87 -17.19 -14.13
CA THR A 291 -15.06 -17.66 -14.83
C THR A 291 -16.10 -18.12 -13.84
N TRP A 292 -17.28 -17.50 -13.87
CA TRP A 292 -18.41 -17.89 -13.03
C TRP A 292 -18.64 -19.41 -13.09
N ASN A 293 -18.82 -20.02 -11.93
CA ASN A 293 -19.23 -21.41 -11.82
C ASN A 293 -20.70 -21.54 -12.25
N PRO A 294 -21.02 -22.13 -13.42
CA PRO A 294 -22.38 -22.15 -13.93
C PRO A 294 -23.30 -23.09 -13.14
N ASP A 295 -22.75 -24.06 -12.39
CA ASP A 295 -23.53 -24.97 -11.56
C ASP A 295 -24.05 -24.28 -10.29
N LEU A 296 -23.28 -23.32 -9.76
CA LEU A 296 -23.65 -22.52 -8.60
C LEU A 296 -24.39 -21.23 -8.98
N PHE A 297 -23.97 -20.58 -10.06
CA PHE A 297 -24.48 -19.29 -10.52
C PHE A 297 -24.83 -19.34 -12.02
N PRO A 298 -25.94 -19.99 -12.40
CA PRO A 298 -26.31 -20.15 -13.81
C PRO A 298 -26.71 -18.82 -14.49
N ASN A 299 -27.06 -17.79 -13.72
CA ASN A 299 -27.33 -16.45 -14.24
C ASN A 299 -26.77 -15.35 -13.31
N PRO A 300 -25.46 -15.07 -13.40
CA PRO A 300 -24.80 -14.13 -12.51
C PRO A 300 -25.41 -12.72 -12.54
N ARG A 301 -25.77 -12.21 -13.72
CA ARG A 301 -26.41 -10.88 -13.85
C ARG A 301 -27.73 -10.81 -13.09
N ARG A 302 -28.57 -11.85 -13.15
CA ARG A 302 -29.81 -11.91 -12.37
C ARG A 302 -29.49 -11.91 -10.88
N PHE A 303 -28.58 -12.77 -10.44
CA PHE A 303 -28.18 -12.88 -9.05
C PHE A 303 -27.68 -11.55 -8.48
N LEU A 304 -26.72 -10.90 -9.14
CA LEU A 304 -26.18 -9.59 -8.75
C LEU A 304 -27.28 -8.51 -8.72
N THR A 305 -28.19 -8.52 -9.69
CA THR A 305 -29.35 -7.62 -9.70
C THR A 305 -30.24 -7.81 -8.47
N GLU A 306 -30.47 -9.06 -8.02
CA GLU A 306 -31.24 -9.32 -6.80
C GLU A 306 -30.51 -8.84 -5.53
N LEU A 307 -29.18 -8.95 -5.48
CA LEU A 307 -28.38 -8.39 -4.39
C LEU A 307 -28.48 -6.85 -4.34
N HIS A 308 -28.37 -6.18 -5.48
CA HIS A 308 -28.49 -4.72 -5.58
C HIS A 308 -29.89 -4.21 -5.23
N LYS A 309 -30.95 -4.94 -5.59
CA LYS A 309 -32.34 -4.64 -5.18
C LYS A 309 -32.52 -4.66 -3.67
N ARG A 310 -31.73 -5.49 -2.96
CA ARG A 310 -31.68 -5.55 -1.49
C ARG A 310 -30.76 -4.49 -0.87
N GLY A 311 -30.11 -3.65 -1.70
CA GLY A 311 -29.21 -2.59 -1.25
C GLY A 311 -27.82 -3.06 -0.83
N LEU A 312 -27.42 -4.26 -1.23
CA LEU A 312 -26.09 -4.81 -0.97
C LEU A 312 -25.14 -4.41 -2.08
N ALA A 313 -23.94 -3.95 -1.72
CA ALA A 313 -22.81 -3.95 -2.64
C ALA A 313 -22.22 -5.37 -2.71
N VAL A 314 -21.62 -5.75 -3.83
CA VAL A 314 -21.10 -7.10 -4.07
C VAL A 314 -19.60 -7.07 -4.29
N THR A 315 -18.89 -8.00 -3.65
CA THR A 315 -17.48 -8.26 -3.91
C THR A 315 -17.23 -9.73 -4.21
N LEU A 316 -16.33 -9.95 -5.16
CA LEU A 316 -15.81 -11.27 -5.51
C LEU A 316 -14.38 -11.38 -5.00
N ASN A 317 -14.07 -12.53 -4.40
CA ASN A 317 -12.73 -12.87 -3.98
C ASN A 317 -11.87 -13.28 -5.20
N VAL A 318 -10.60 -12.86 -5.21
CA VAL A 318 -9.66 -13.20 -6.28
C VAL A 318 -8.27 -13.49 -5.72
N HIS A 319 -7.64 -14.53 -6.28
CA HIS A 319 -6.24 -14.88 -6.02
C HIS A 319 -5.46 -14.90 -7.33
N PRO A 320 -4.91 -13.77 -7.81
CA PRO A 320 -4.27 -13.73 -9.12
C PRO A 320 -2.99 -14.56 -9.30
N ALA A 321 -2.54 -15.25 -8.25
CA ALA A 321 -1.19 -15.82 -8.12
C ALA A 321 -0.78 -16.78 -9.24
N ASP A 322 -1.69 -17.65 -9.70
CA ASP A 322 -1.35 -18.60 -10.78
C ASP A 322 -1.48 -17.97 -12.17
N GLY A 323 -2.06 -16.78 -12.31
CA GLY A 323 -2.36 -16.16 -13.60
C GLY A 323 -3.57 -16.78 -14.27
N VAL A 324 -3.57 -16.87 -15.61
CA VAL A 324 -4.77 -17.25 -16.38
C VAL A 324 -4.54 -18.55 -17.14
N ARG A 325 -5.50 -19.47 -17.04
CA ARG A 325 -5.45 -20.80 -17.64
C ARG A 325 -6.46 -20.94 -18.77
N ARG A 326 -6.22 -21.91 -19.66
CA ARG A 326 -6.99 -22.12 -20.91
C ARG A 326 -8.49 -22.40 -20.73
N HIS A 327 -8.93 -22.76 -19.52
CA HIS A 327 -10.33 -23.03 -19.23
C HIS A 327 -11.14 -21.75 -18.96
N GLU A 328 -10.47 -20.63 -18.70
CA GLU A 328 -11.12 -19.37 -18.39
C GLU A 328 -11.85 -18.80 -19.62
N GLU A 329 -13.06 -18.31 -19.42
CA GLU A 329 -13.95 -17.76 -20.45
C GLU A 329 -13.26 -16.71 -21.33
N TYR A 330 -12.44 -15.85 -20.70
CA TYR A 330 -11.76 -14.73 -21.37
C TYR A 330 -10.28 -15.00 -21.69
N TYR A 331 -9.78 -16.23 -21.47
CA TYR A 331 -8.42 -16.60 -21.83
C TYR A 331 -8.09 -16.32 -23.31
N PRO A 332 -8.94 -16.66 -24.30
CA PRO A 332 -8.60 -16.43 -25.70
C PRO A 332 -8.41 -14.94 -26.07
N GLN A 333 -9.19 -14.06 -25.45
CA GLN A 333 -9.14 -12.62 -25.65
C GLN A 333 -7.86 -12.04 -25.03
N MET A 334 -7.55 -12.44 -23.80
CA MET A 334 -6.34 -12.03 -23.11
C MET A 334 -5.07 -12.55 -23.80
N ALA A 335 -5.05 -13.81 -24.23
CA ALA A 335 -3.92 -14.40 -24.95
C ALA A 335 -3.60 -13.59 -26.24
N ARG A 336 -4.61 -13.29 -27.04
CA ARG A 336 -4.44 -12.47 -28.27
C ARG A 336 -3.97 -11.06 -27.97
N ALA A 337 -4.48 -10.43 -26.90
CA ALA A 337 -4.07 -9.09 -26.49
C ALA A 337 -2.59 -9.04 -26.10
N LEU A 338 -2.06 -10.15 -25.57
CA LEU A 338 -0.64 -10.33 -25.22
C LEU A 338 0.18 -10.95 -26.37
N GLY A 339 -0.36 -10.97 -27.60
CA GLY A 339 0.35 -11.48 -28.77
C GLY A 339 0.59 -12.99 -28.80
N ARG A 340 -0.18 -13.78 -28.05
CA ARG A 340 -0.08 -15.24 -27.96
C ARG A 340 -1.20 -15.92 -28.78
N ASP A 341 -0.93 -17.14 -29.26
CA ASP A 341 -1.96 -17.98 -29.89
C ASP A 341 -2.76 -18.74 -28.82
N PRO A 342 -4.06 -18.48 -28.66
CA PRO A 342 -4.88 -19.17 -27.66
C PRO A 342 -5.04 -20.68 -27.93
N GLU A 343 -4.86 -21.14 -29.17
CA GLU A 343 -5.00 -22.57 -29.51
C GLU A 343 -3.85 -23.42 -28.95
N GLU A 344 -2.71 -22.83 -28.63
CA GLU A 344 -1.60 -23.52 -27.97
C GLU A 344 -1.92 -23.87 -26.51
N GLY A 345 -2.89 -23.18 -25.88
CA GLY A 345 -3.38 -23.46 -24.54
C GLY A 345 -2.33 -23.26 -23.42
N HIS A 346 -1.25 -22.54 -23.71
CA HIS A 346 -0.19 -22.23 -22.75
C HIS A 346 -0.67 -21.29 -21.64
N PRO A 347 -0.28 -21.50 -20.38
CA PRO A 347 -0.64 -20.60 -19.29
C PRO A 347 -0.15 -19.17 -19.57
N ILE A 348 -0.97 -18.19 -19.18
CA ILE A 348 -0.54 -16.80 -19.05
C ILE A 348 -0.13 -16.63 -17.59
N GLU A 349 1.17 -16.69 -17.33
CA GLU A 349 1.72 -16.52 -15.98
C GLU A 349 1.39 -15.14 -15.43
N PHE A 350 1.16 -15.08 -14.11
CA PHE A 350 0.91 -13.83 -13.41
C PHE A 350 2.16 -12.96 -13.40
N ASP A 351 2.03 -11.74 -13.93
CA ASP A 351 3.05 -10.71 -13.80
C ASP A 351 2.41 -9.34 -13.60
N VAL A 352 2.16 -8.98 -12.34
CA VAL A 352 1.62 -7.66 -11.99
C VAL A 352 2.54 -6.51 -12.40
N THR A 353 3.82 -6.77 -12.68
CA THR A 353 4.78 -5.75 -13.08
C THR A 353 4.85 -5.50 -14.59
N ASP A 354 4.20 -6.35 -15.38
CA ASP A 354 4.04 -6.18 -16.82
C ASP A 354 2.78 -5.33 -17.11
N ARG A 355 2.99 -4.20 -17.79
CA ARG A 355 1.94 -3.24 -18.10
C ARG A 355 0.91 -3.77 -19.10
N GLU A 356 1.33 -4.58 -20.07
CA GLU A 356 0.41 -5.20 -21.04
C GLU A 356 -0.42 -6.30 -20.36
N PHE A 357 0.20 -7.06 -19.45
CA PHE A 357 -0.50 -8.02 -18.60
C PHE A 357 -1.58 -7.33 -17.76
N VAL A 358 -1.25 -6.26 -17.03
CA VAL A 358 -2.21 -5.55 -16.18
C VAL A 358 -3.38 -4.96 -16.99
N ASP A 359 -3.09 -4.36 -18.15
CA ASP A 359 -4.12 -3.87 -19.07
C ASP A 359 -5.10 -4.99 -19.46
N ALA A 360 -4.58 -6.14 -19.86
CA ALA A 360 -5.39 -7.28 -20.28
C ALA A 360 -6.13 -7.94 -19.11
N TYR A 361 -5.48 -8.05 -17.94
CA TYR A 361 -6.04 -8.56 -16.69
C TYR A 361 -7.28 -7.75 -16.26
N LEU A 362 -7.18 -6.42 -16.25
CA LEU A 362 -8.31 -5.55 -15.91
C LEU A 362 -9.41 -5.65 -16.98
N THR A 363 -9.03 -5.47 -18.25
CA THR A 363 -9.97 -5.36 -19.37
C THR A 363 -10.80 -6.63 -19.58
N TYR A 364 -10.17 -7.80 -19.50
CA TYR A 364 -10.82 -9.06 -19.88
C TYR A 364 -11.32 -9.86 -18.69
N LEU A 365 -10.71 -9.74 -17.51
CA LEU A 365 -11.08 -10.57 -16.36
C LEU A 365 -11.94 -9.81 -15.34
N HIS A 366 -11.81 -8.49 -15.25
CA HIS A 366 -12.47 -7.69 -14.20
C HIS A 366 -13.60 -6.84 -14.75
N HIS A 367 -13.34 -6.04 -15.79
CA HIS A 367 -14.34 -5.12 -16.34
C HIS A 367 -15.65 -5.81 -16.75
N PRO A 368 -15.66 -7.00 -17.37
CA PRO A 368 -16.91 -7.69 -17.68
C PRO A 368 -17.72 -8.06 -16.43
N ARG A 369 -17.06 -8.47 -15.34
CA ARG A 369 -17.71 -8.81 -14.07
C ARG A 369 -18.25 -7.56 -13.37
N GLU A 370 -17.54 -6.45 -13.48
CA GLU A 370 -18.04 -5.15 -13.01
C GLU A 370 -19.27 -4.69 -13.81
N GLU A 371 -19.28 -4.88 -15.13
CA GLU A 371 -20.44 -4.61 -16.00
C GLU A 371 -21.63 -5.54 -15.74
N GLU A 372 -21.39 -6.72 -15.14
CA GLU A 372 -22.43 -7.63 -14.68
C GLU A 372 -23.03 -7.19 -13.34
N GLY A 373 -22.23 -6.54 -12.48
CA GLY A 373 -22.69 -5.98 -11.20
C GLY A 373 -21.72 -6.13 -10.02
N THR A 374 -20.47 -6.58 -10.22
CA THR A 374 -19.47 -6.58 -9.14
C THR A 374 -19.04 -5.15 -8.80
N ASP A 375 -19.18 -4.74 -7.54
CA ASP A 375 -18.91 -3.37 -7.11
C ASP A 375 -17.43 -3.12 -6.77
N PHE A 376 -16.75 -4.12 -6.21
CA PHE A 376 -15.32 -4.08 -5.92
C PHE A 376 -14.75 -5.50 -5.77
N TRP A 377 -13.43 -5.59 -5.55
CA TRP A 377 -12.70 -6.86 -5.52
C TRP A 377 -12.09 -7.11 -4.15
N TRP A 378 -12.25 -8.33 -3.65
CA TRP A 378 -11.50 -8.82 -2.51
C TRP A 378 -10.23 -9.46 -3.04
N VAL A 379 -9.17 -8.65 -3.12
CA VAL A 379 -7.83 -9.09 -3.50
C VAL A 379 -7.19 -9.76 -2.29
N ASP A 380 -7.04 -11.08 -2.35
CA ASP A 380 -6.45 -11.83 -1.25
C ASP A 380 -4.91 -11.70 -1.22
N TRP A 381 -4.32 -11.88 -0.05
CA TRP A 381 -2.90 -11.60 0.21
C TRP A 381 -1.93 -12.55 -0.50
N GLN A 382 -2.40 -13.72 -0.93
CA GLN A 382 -1.59 -14.85 -1.40
C GLN A 382 -1.06 -14.70 -2.83
N SER A 383 -0.83 -13.47 -3.30
CA SER A 383 -0.26 -13.18 -4.62
C SER A 383 1.28 -13.35 -4.67
N GLY A 384 1.84 -14.10 -3.72
CA GLY A 384 3.28 -14.25 -3.52
C GLY A 384 3.97 -13.02 -2.93
N ALA A 385 5.28 -13.13 -2.73
CA ALA A 385 6.13 -12.04 -2.21
C ALA A 385 7.22 -11.60 -3.19
N THR A 386 7.14 -12.06 -4.42
CA THR A 386 8.11 -11.79 -5.49
C THR A 386 7.37 -11.39 -6.74
N SER A 387 7.87 -10.38 -7.43
CA SER A 387 7.47 -10.00 -8.78
C SER A 387 8.69 -9.98 -9.70
N ALA A 388 8.46 -9.86 -11.01
CA ALA A 388 9.55 -9.81 -11.98
C ALA A 388 10.39 -8.54 -11.85
N LEU A 389 9.80 -7.42 -11.40
CA LEU A 389 10.55 -6.22 -11.03
C LEU A 389 11.04 -6.32 -9.57
N PRO A 390 12.37 -6.29 -9.35
CA PRO A 390 12.90 -6.40 -8.01
C PRO A 390 12.44 -5.24 -7.10
N GLY A 391 12.06 -5.57 -5.87
CA GLY A 391 11.58 -4.61 -4.87
C GLY A 391 10.10 -4.29 -4.91
N VAL A 392 9.37 -4.78 -5.93
CA VAL A 392 7.93 -4.54 -6.04
C VAL A 392 7.17 -5.65 -5.34
N ASP A 393 6.37 -5.26 -4.35
CA ASP A 393 5.44 -6.13 -3.65
C ASP A 393 4.17 -6.35 -4.48
N PRO A 394 3.85 -7.61 -4.88
CA PRO A 394 2.69 -7.90 -5.70
C PRO A 394 1.36 -7.46 -5.08
N LEU A 395 1.19 -7.64 -3.76
CA LEU A 395 -0.07 -7.31 -3.09
C LEU A 395 -0.27 -5.81 -2.99
N TRP A 396 0.80 -5.06 -2.70
CA TRP A 396 0.72 -3.59 -2.75
C TRP A 396 0.33 -3.13 -4.15
N MET A 397 0.96 -3.71 -5.18
CA MET A 397 0.72 -3.33 -6.57
C MET A 397 -0.70 -3.65 -7.00
N LEU A 398 -1.22 -4.83 -6.67
CA LEU A 398 -2.61 -5.21 -6.94
C LEU A 398 -3.59 -4.24 -6.25
N ASN A 399 -3.42 -3.95 -4.95
CA ASN A 399 -4.28 -3.01 -4.25
C ASN A 399 -4.29 -1.62 -4.92
N HIS A 400 -3.10 -1.13 -5.30
CA HIS A 400 -2.97 0.16 -5.98
C HIS A 400 -3.60 0.16 -7.38
N ILE A 401 -3.43 -0.93 -8.13
CA ILE A 401 -4.02 -1.13 -9.47
C ILE A 401 -5.54 -1.12 -9.38
N HIS A 402 -6.12 -1.98 -8.53
CA HIS A 402 -7.56 -2.11 -8.34
C HIS A 402 -8.19 -0.82 -7.83
N PHE A 403 -7.55 -0.14 -6.87
CA PHE A 403 -7.99 1.16 -6.38
C PHE A 403 -8.02 2.20 -7.51
N THR A 404 -6.95 2.27 -8.30
CA THR A 404 -6.85 3.26 -9.39
C THR A 404 -7.82 2.95 -10.53
N ASP A 405 -8.02 1.68 -10.90
CA ASP A 405 -9.01 1.30 -11.91
C ASP A 405 -10.45 1.57 -11.44
N SER A 406 -10.73 1.43 -10.14
CA SER A 406 -12.06 1.71 -9.57
C SER A 406 -12.52 3.16 -9.76
N ALA A 407 -11.60 4.09 -10.02
CA ALA A 407 -11.91 5.49 -10.32
C ALA A 407 -12.44 5.71 -11.76
N ARG A 408 -12.42 4.67 -12.61
CA ARG A 408 -12.98 4.72 -13.97
C ARG A 408 -14.50 4.94 -13.92
N PRO A 409 -15.08 5.71 -14.86
CA PRO A 409 -16.53 5.79 -14.97
C PRO A 409 -17.12 4.41 -15.23
N ARG A 410 -17.98 3.93 -14.32
CA ARG A 410 -18.74 2.70 -14.48
C ARG A 410 -20.18 3.01 -14.90
N PRO A 411 -20.86 2.11 -15.64
CA PRO A 411 -22.31 2.21 -15.85
C PRO A 411 -22.99 2.35 -14.48
N ALA A 412 -23.99 3.23 -14.38
CA ALA A 412 -24.70 3.41 -13.12
C ALA A 412 -25.37 2.07 -12.73
N THR A 413 -24.91 1.44 -11.66
CA THR A 413 -25.66 0.40 -10.97
C THR A 413 -27.01 1.01 -10.58
N PRO A 414 -28.16 0.35 -10.85
CA PRO A 414 -29.47 0.87 -10.45
C PRO A 414 -29.43 1.12 -8.94
N THR A 415 -29.31 2.38 -8.54
CA THR A 415 -29.16 2.75 -7.15
C THR A 415 -30.36 2.27 -6.37
N SER A 416 -30.13 1.52 -5.28
CA SER A 416 -31.12 1.36 -4.23
C SER A 416 -31.59 2.75 -3.79
N PRO A 417 -32.91 3.02 -3.73
CA PRO A 417 -33.40 4.29 -3.21
C PRO A 417 -32.87 4.43 -1.78
N ASN A 418 -32.20 5.55 -1.49
CA ASN A 418 -31.85 5.93 -0.13
C ASN A 418 -33.09 5.69 0.76
N PRO A 419 -32.98 4.97 1.90
CA PRO A 419 -34.10 4.89 2.82
C PRO A 419 -34.48 6.33 3.18
N ALA A 420 -35.76 6.66 2.99
CA ALA A 420 -36.29 7.97 3.34
C ALA A 420 -35.88 8.31 4.78
N PRO A 421 -35.51 9.57 5.08
CA PRO A 421 -35.16 9.95 6.44
C PRO A 421 -36.30 9.54 7.37
N ALA A 422 -35.97 8.75 8.40
CA ALA A 422 -36.91 8.34 9.42
C ALA A 422 -37.57 9.61 9.97
N THR A 423 -38.87 9.77 9.71
CA THR A 423 -39.67 10.84 10.28
C THR A 423 -39.70 10.61 11.78
N THR A 424 -38.92 11.40 12.51
CA THR A 424 -39.05 11.53 13.95
C THR A 424 -40.43 12.09 14.24
N SER A 425 -41.35 11.25 14.69
CA SER A 425 -42.55 11.72 15.39
C SER A 425 -42.10 12.31 16.73
N GLU A 426 -42.25 13.63 16.90
CA GLU A 426 -42.12 14.25 18.21
C GLU A 426 -43.18 13.67 19.17
N PRO A 427 -42.82 13.39 20.43
CA PRO A 427 -43.80 12.98 21.43
C PRO A 427 -44.58 14.22 21.91
N THR A 428 -45.91 14.14 21.87
CA THR A 428 -46.84 15.06 22.57
C THR A 428 -46.86 14.81 24.07
#